data_AF-A0A520RTW3-F1
#
_entry.id   AF-A0A520RTW3-F1
#
_cell.length_a   1.000
_cell.length_b   1.000
_cell.length_c   1.000
_cell.angle_alpha   90.00
_cell.angle_beta   90.00
_cell.angle_gamma   90.00
#
_symmetry.space_group_name_H-M   'P 1'
#
loop_
_entity.id
_entity.type
_entity.pdbx_description
1 polymer ?
#
loop_
_entity_poly.entity_id
_entity_poly.type
_entity_poly.pdbx_seq_one_letter_code
_entity_poly.pdbx_strand_id
1 'polypeptide(L)'
;MMSQATWIAKTTTLALLSVAVLVPDAAAQCDRNRINVASATGSVYVDLNRNGRFDRREPGVPDIAISNGCRVVTSDSNGRYEIDLAPTEILFISKPAGYAVPVDANQVPQFFYRHYPEGTPSEIRGTAVEWLFPVIEPTGPLPDAINFGLLPDSSDSGVFTAHGFADTQARVDLSQDMLREDLINPLIGNPYGVDFGITVGDVANDNLAIYDRHKVMMGLMEIPQWYLPGNHDVNYNSPDARFANETYKSHFGPTYYSFNHGDTHFVALNNVEYAGLGEEFASGRYRGFITENQLQWLTADLALIDPNKLIVIATHIPLVAETEDEFGNRATGPNTENFQALLDILAPFPNIYGIAGHDTSSSWKVEVNHQHGWSGQPWLAHTLAEVRGNGWTRGPADLRGVRDAMMEDGNPNGFYVFHFAGTDLSPEFIPFPFGPDANQRLRITLDPLLESPAEGSVNRGQLQSDTRLVVNLFDGGLRDKVWAALDGDAPTPMIYTVRTDPYVERAHRRFADTDDAYGRPHLSSHIWELALPNNMATGLHHVIVTTEDEFGQRQRGSFTFEILDNQ
;
A
#
# COMPACT_ATOMS: atom_id res chain seq x y z
N MET A 1 -51.21 42.93 -52.23
CA MET A 1 -50.20 43.72 -52.97
C MET A 1 -48.87 43.54 -52.27
N MET A 2 -47.86 43.20 -53.06
CA MET A 2 -46.52 42.79 -52.67
C MET A 2 -45.76 43.88 -51.91
N SER A 3 -44.94 43.48 -50.94
CA SER A 3 -43.64 44.11 -50.71
C SER A 3 -42.68 43.08 -50.12
N GLN A 4 -41.67 42.74 -50.91
CA GLN A 4 -40.55 41.88 -50.56
C GLN A 4 -39.61 42.65 -49.61
N ALA A 5 -39.16 41.99 -48.54
CA ALA A 5 -38.00 42.43 -47.77
C ALA A 5 -36.91 41.37 -47.90
N THR A 6 -35.85 41.77 -48.59
CA THR A 6 -34.58 41.10 -48.83
C THR A 6 -33.83 40.80 -47.52
N TRP A 7 -33.47 39.53 -47.31
CA TRP A 7 -32.50 39.13 -46.28
C TRP A 7 -31.08 39.31 -46.83
N ILE A 8 -30.34 40.25 -46.24
CA ILE A 8 -28.89 40.38 -46.45
C ILE A 8 -28.22 39.39 -45.51
N ALA A 9 -27.58 38.36 -46.08
CA ALA A 9 -26.68 37.48 -45.34
C ALA A 9 -25.44 38.29 -44.91
N LYS A 10 -25.30 38.53 -43.60
CA LYS A 10 -24.01 38.93 -43.02
C LYS A 10 -23.20 37.66 -42.78
N THR A 11 -22.22 37.43 -43.63
CA THR A 11 -21.14 36.48 -43.41
C THR A 11 -20.29 36.99 -42.26
N THR A 12 -20.54 36.51 -41.05
CA THR A 12 -19.65 36.74 -39.92
C THR A 12 -18.54 35.71 -40.01
N THR A 13 -17.39 36.14 -40.52
CA THR A 13 -16.14 35.36 -40.45
C THR A 13 -15.79 35.20 -38.96
N LEU A 14 -16.10 34.04 -38.38
CA LEU A 14 -15.61 33.68 -37.06
C LEU A 14 -14.11 33.40 -37.22
N ALA A 15 -13.29 34.39 -36.88
CA ALA A 15 -11.87 34.14 -36.65
C ALA A 15 -11.79 33.17 -35.46
N LEU A 16 -11.33 31.94 -35.72
CA LEU A 16 -10.85 31.03 -34.69
C LEU A 16 -9.67 31.72 -34.00
N LEU A 17 -9.95 32.46 -32.92
CA LEU A 17 -8.94 32.68 -31.89
C LEU A 17 -8.74 31.32 -31.23
N SER A 18 -7.72 30.60 -31.68
CA SER A 18 -7.03 29.59 -30.89
C SER A 18 -6.56 30.26 -29.59
N VAL A 19 -7.41 30.23 -28.57
CA VAL A 19 -7.00 30.46 -27.20
C VAL A 19 -6.09 29.29 -26.87
N ALA A 20 -4.78 29.52 -27.00
CA ALA A 20 -3.80 28.70 -26.33
C ALA A 20 -4.15 28.79 -24.84
N VAL A 21 -4.77 27.74 -24.31
CA VAL A 21 -4.84 27.53 -22.88
C VAL A 21 -3.39 27.37 -22.46
N LEU A 22 -2.83 28.45 -21.92
CA LEU A 22 -1.61 28.40 -21.13
C LEU A 22 -1.97 27.56 -19.91
N VAL A 23 -1.68 26.26 -20.01
CA VAL A 23 -1.52 25.40 -18.85
C VAL A 23 -0.45 26.10 -18.00
N PRO A 24 -0.73 26.48 -16.74
CA PRO A 24 0.29 27.05 -15.89
C PRO A 24 1.43 26.03 -15.79
N ASP A 25 2.66 26.48 -16.00
CA ASP A 25 3.87 25.67 -15.93
C ASP A 25 3.89 24.83 -14.63
N ALA A 26 3.50 23.55 -14.77
CA ALA A 26 3.87 22.47 -13.87
C ALA A 26 5.13 21.75 -14.38
N ALA A 27 5.94 22.43 -15.21
CA ALA A 27 7.35 22.13 -15.42
C ALA A 27 8.18 22.74 -14.28
N ALA A 28 9.19 22.12 -13.71
CA ALA A 28 9.55 20.73 -13.58
C ALA A 28 10.64 20.77 -12.48
N GLN A 29 10.51 19.96 -11.42
CA GLN A 29 11.61 19.79 -10.47
C GLN A 29 12.87 19.28 -11.20
N CYS A 30 12.67 18.66 -12.36
CA CYS A 30 13.68 18.09 -13.23
C CYS A 30 13.99 18.93 -14.50
N ASP A 31 13.51 20.18 -14.61
CA ASP A 31 13.73 20.98 -15.83
C ASP A 31 15.20 21.40 -16.01
N ARG A 32 15.55 21.83 -17.23
CA ARG A 32 16.87 22.45 -17.52
C ARG A 32 17.08 23.80 -16.84
N ASN A 33 16.03 24.37 -16.22
CA ASN A 33 16.06 25.65 -15.51
C ASN A 33 16.21 25.51 -13.98
N ARG A 34 16.73 24.37 -13.49
CA ARG A 34 17.08 24.21 -12.07
C ARG A 34 18.05 25.32 -11.64
N ILE A 35 17.67 26.09 -10.62
CA ILE A 35 18.45 27.22 -10.09
C ILE A 35 19.45 26.69 -9.06
N ASN A 36 20.68 27.24 -9.07
CA ASN A 36 21.75 26.88 -8.12
C ASN A 36 22.15 25.39 -8.14
N VAL A 37 22.07 24.73 -9.30
CA VAL A 37 22.59 23.36 -9.48
C VAL A 37 24.09 23.33 -9.26
N ALA A 38 24.55 22.40 -8.43
CA ALA A 38 25.96 22.07 -8.25
C ALA A 38 26.25 20.67 -8.82
N SER A 39 27.51 20.40 -9.16
CA SER A 39 27.96 19.05 -9.50
C SER A 39 28.28 18.30 -8.20
N ALA A 40 27.47 17.29 -7.86
CA ALA A 40 27.71 16.39 -6.76
C ALA A 40 28.56 15.21 -7.24
N THR A 41 29.63 14.92 -6.49
CA THR A 41 30.53 13.80 -6.79
C THR A 41 30.68 12.91 -5.57
N GLY A 42 31.06 11.66 -5.81
CA GLY A 42 31.20 10.71 -4.72
C GLY A 42 31.63 9.34 -5.19
N SER A 43 31.55 8.37 -4.29
CA SER A 43 31.84 6.97 -4.59
C SER A 43 30.86 6.03 -3.88
N VAL A 44 30.42 5.00 -4.61
CA VAL A 44 29.82 3.81 -4.02
C VAL A 44 30.93 2.80 -3.78
N TYR A 45 31.04 2.26 -2.57
CA TYR A 45 32.15 1.42 -2.16
C TYR A 45 31.69 0.30 -1.23
N VAL A 46 32.49 -0.75 -1.10
CA VAL A 46 32.26 -1.80 -0.11
C VAL A 46 32.86 -1.38 1.23
N ASP A 47 32.01 -1.10 2.22
CA ASP A 47 32.42 -0.77 3.58
C ASP A 47 32.83 -2.06 4.31
N LEU A 48 34.10 -2.41 4.19
CA LEU A 48 34.65 -3.69 4.65
C LEU A 48 34.79 -3.72 6.17
N ASN A 49 34.92 -2.56 6.81
CA ASN A 49 35.14 -2.45 8.25
C ASN A 49 33.92 -1.92 9.02
N ARG A 50 32.83 -1.61 8.31
CA ARG A 50 31.52 -1.17 8.83
C ARG A 50 31.62 0.15 9.59
N ASN A 51 32.49 1.06 9.17
CA ASN A 51 32.70 2.35 9.85
C ASN A 51 31.95 3.52 9.17
N GLY A 52 31.30 3.28 8.04
CA GLY A 52 30.55 4.28 7.26
C GLY A 52 31.43 5.33 6.57
N ARG A 53 32.74 5.11 6.43
CA ARG A 53 33.69 6.03 5.82
C ARG A 53 34.45 5.33 4.71
N PHE A 54 34.59 6.01 3.57
CA PHE A 54 35.35 5.46 2.45
C PHE A 54 36.86 5.46 2.74
N ASP A 55 37.40 4.29 3.05
CA ASP A 55 38.81 4.09 3.37
C ASP A 55 39.65 3.69 2.13
N ARG A 56 40.95 4.01 2.14
CA ARG A 56 41.88 3.81 0.99
C ARG A 56 41.93 2.37 0.45
N ARG A 57 41.52 1.37 1.24
CA ARG A 57 41.59 -0.06 0.87
C ARG A 57 40.25 -0.64 0.45
N GLU A 58 39.19 0.16 0.49
CA GLU A 58 37.86 -0.29 0.16
C GLU A 58 37.64 -0.20 -1.35
N PRO A 59 37.15 -1.29 -1.98
CA PRO A 59 36.90 -1.29 -3.40
C PRO A 59 35.64 -0.47 -3.71
N GLY A 60 35.70 0.31 -4.79
CA GLY A 60 34.50 0.91 -5.37
C GLY A 60 33.60 -0.15 -6.00
N VAL A 61 32.30 0.14 -6.05
CA VAL A 61 31.29 -0.74 -6.65
C VAL A 61 30.77 -0.10 -7.94
N PRO A 62 31.02 -0.72 -9.12
CA PRO A 62 30.59 -0.18 -10.39
C PRO A 62 29.10 -0.44 -10.65
N ASP A 63 28.57 0.27 -11.66
CA ASP A 63 27.24 0.05 -12.24
C ASP A 63 26.08 0.18 -11.24
N ILE A 64 26.29 0.90 -10.14
CA ILE A 64 25.24 1.22 -9.17
C ILE A 64 24.49 2.44 -9.67
N ALA A 65 23.16 2.36 -9.72
CA ALA A 65 22.31 3.49 -10.08
C ALA A 65 22.32 4.54 -8.96
N ILE A 66 22.58 5.79 -9.33
CA ILE A 66 22.53 6.97 -8.45
C ILE A 66 21.54 7.96 -9.04
N SER A 67 20.63 8.46 -8.22
CA SER A 67 19.54 9.34 -8.63
C SER A 67 19.42 10.55 -7.70
N ASN A 68 19.06 11.70 -8.28
CA ASN A 68 18.64 12.89 -7.57
C ASN A 68 17.10 13.05 -7.55
N GLY A 69 16.37 11.99 -7.93
CA GLY A 69 14.92 11.98 -8.16
C GLY A 69 14.50 12.35 -9.59
N CYS A 70 15.42 12.88 -10.40
CA CYS A 70 15.13 13.34 -11.76
C CYS A 70 15.90 12.58 -12.83
N ARG A 71 17.18 12.34 -12.58
CA ARG A 71 18.12 11.69 -13.49
C ARG A 71 18.74 10.51 -12.79
N VAL A 72 19.03 9.46 -13.56
CA VAL A 72 19.81 8.31 -13.10
C VAL A 72 21.17 8.35 -13.82
N VAL A 73 22.25 8.22 -13.07
CA VAL A 73 23.61 7.94 -13.56
C VAL A 73 24.11 6.64 -12.92
N THR A 74 25.17 6.05 -13.46
CA THR A 74 25.80 4.86 -12.86
C THR A 74 27.20 5.17 -12.35
N SER A 75 27.62 4.46 -11.31
CA SER A 75 29.00 4.50 -10.84
C SER A 75 29.95 3.85 -11.85
N ASP A 76 31.15 4.41 -11.99
CA ASP A 76 32.19 3.91 -12.90
C ASP A 76 32.89 2.65 -12.36
N SER A 77 33.87 2.13 -13.11
CA SER A 77 34.68 0.96 -12.72
C SER A 77 35.40 1.07 -11.36
N ASN A 78 35.56 2.28 -10.81
CA ASN A 78 36.14 2.56 -9.50
C ASN A 78 35.08 2.99 -8.47
N GLY A 79 33.80 2.81 -8.78
CA GLY A 79 32.66 3.21 -7.96
C GLY A 79 32.36 4.71 -7.96
N ARG A 80 33.02 5.52 -8.77
CA ARG A 80 32.87 6.99 -8.74
C ARG A 80 31.67 7.43 -9.56
N TYR A 81 31.04 8.52 -9.15
CA TYR A 81 29.95 9.13 -9.90
C TYR A 81 30.00 10.66 -9.86
N GLU A 82 29.32 11.26 -10.83
CA GLU A 82 29.07 12.70 -10.92
C GLU A 82 27.62 12.91 -11.38
N ILE A 83 26.88 13.77 -10.69
CA ILE A 83 25.49 14.10 -11.00
C ILE A 83 25.16 15.53 -10.56
N ASP A 84 24.34 16.21 -11.36
CA ASP A 84 23.77 17.51 -10.99
C ASP A 84 22.88 17.37 -9.75
N LEU A 85 23.07 18.22 -8.73
CA LEU A 85 22.24 18.26 -7.54
C LEU A 85 21.84 19.71 -7.22
N ALA A 86 20.53 19.98 -7.22
CA ALA A 86 19.96 21.27 -6.88
C ALA A 86 19.53 21.32 -5.40
N PRO A 87 19.44 22.50 -4.79
CA PRO A 87 18.86 22.65 -3.46
C PRO A 87 17.46 22.03 -3.40
N THR A 88 17.12 21.41 -2.27
CA THR A 88 15.85 20.68 -2.02
C THR A 88 15.69 19.36 -2.79
N GLU A 89 16.78 18.83 -3.37
CA GLU A 89 16.84 17.48 -3.92
C GLU A 89 17.46 16.49 -2.91
N ILE A 90 17.10 15.22 -3.05
CA ILE A 90 17.68 14.11 -2.29
C ILE A 90 18.43 13.23 -3.27
N LEU A 91 19.73 13.04 -3.02
CA LEU A 91 20.58 12.13 -3.77
C LEU A 91 20.51 10.75 -3.13
N PHE A 92 20.30 9.69 -3.88
CA PHE A 92 20.18 8.32 -3.36
C PHE A 92 20.69 7.29 -4.35
N ILE A 93 20.99 6.10 -3.85
CA ILE A 93 21.36 4.94 -4.68
C ILE A 93 20.22 3.92 -4.75
N SER A 94 20.14 3.17 -5.84
CA SER A 94 19.40 1.90 -5.85
C SER A 94 20.28 0.83 -5.22
N LYS A 95 19.89 0.29 -4.06
CA LYS A 95 20.68 -0.77 -3.39
C LYS A 95 20.79 -1.98 -4.34
N PRO A 96 21.99 -2.46 -4.69
CA PRO A 96 22.14 -3.67 -5.51
C PRO A 96 21.88 -4.94 -4.71
N ALA A 97 21.59 -6.04 -5.41
CA ALA A 97 21.52 -7.36 -4.79
C ALA A 97 22.92 -7.81 -4.34
N GLY A 98 22.99 -8.67 -3.32
CA GLY A 98 24.22 -9.12 -2.66
C GLY A 98 24.79 -8.11 -1.66
N TYR A 99 24.07 -7.01 -1.39
CA TYR A 99 24.48 -5.97 -0.47
C TYR A 99 23.32 -5.47 0.38
N ALA A 100 23.66 -5.10 1.62
CA ALA A 100 22.85 -4.26 2.49
C ALA A 100 23.37 -2.81 2.47
N VAL A 101 22.52 -1.87 2.87
CA VAL A 101 22.94 -0.51 3.22
C VAL A 101 22.99 -0.39 4.75
N PRO A 102 23.81 0.51 5.31
CA PRO A 102 23.75 0.84 6.73
C PRO A 102 22.34 1.27 7.12
N VAL A 103 21.97 1.06 8.38
CA VAL A 103 20.70 1.52 8.97
C VAL A 103 20.98 2.47 10.12
N ASP A 104 20.02 3.34 10.44
CA ASP A 104 20.07 4.16 11.66
C ASP A 104 19.72 3.32 12.91
N ALA A 105 19.67 3.98 14.08
CA ALA A 105 19.33 3.32 15.35
C ALA A 105 17.92 2.73 15.39
N ASN A 106 17.05 3.09 14.44
CA ASN A 106 15.67 2.61 14.31
C ASN A 106 15.49 1.68 13.11
N GLN A 107 16.58 1.13 12.57
CA GLN A 107 16.58 0.24 11.41
C GLN A 107 16.13 0.91 10.09
N VAL A 108 16.14 2.25 9.98
CA VAL A 108 15.83 2.94 8.72
C VAL A 108 17.07 2.93 7.79
N PRO A 109 16.98 2.38 6.56
CA PRO A 109 18.06 2.35 5.59
C PRO A 109 18.68 3.74 5.27
N GLN A 110 20.01 3.82 5.24
CA GLN A 110 20.81 5.03 5.02
C GLN A 110 21.44 5.03 3.61
N PHE A 111 20.61 5.10 2.58
CA PHE A 111 21.00 5.02 1.17
C PHE A 111 20.95 6.37 0.44
N PHE A 112 20.81 7.48 1.17
CA PHE A 112 20.56 8.80 0.62
C PHE A 112 21.31 9.93 1.34
N TYR A 113 21.41 11.07 0.67
CA TYR A 113 21.92 12.35 1.15
C TYR A 113 20.91 13.46 0.81
N ARG A 114 20.57 14.30 1.79
CA ARG A 114 19.64 15.42 1.62
C ARG A 114 20.42 16.69 1.32
N HIS A 115 20.16 17.34 0.20
CA HIS A 115 20.81 18.61 -0.15
C HIS A 115 19.87 19.79 0.08
N TYR A 116 19.86 20.32 1.30
CA TYR A 116 19.00 21.43 1.72
C TYR A 116 19.86 22.53 2.35
N PRO A 117 20.72 23.21 1.58
CA PRO A 117 21.72 24.12 2.13
C PRO A 117 21.14 25.22 3.03
N GLU A 118 19.94 25.71 2.69
CA GLU A 118 19.19 26.72 3.44
C GLU A 118 17.98 26.15 4.18
N GLY A 119 17.85 24.82 4.26
CA GLY A 119 16.68 24.13 4.83
C GLY A 119 15.48 24.11 3.88
N THR A 120 14.36 23.57 4.37
CA THR A 120 13.07 23.62 3.68
C THR A 120 12.59 25.08 3.59
N PRO A 121 12.14 25.58 2.42
CA PRO A 121 11.72 26.97 2.26
C PRO A 121 10.57 27.36 3.19
N SER A 122 10.63 28.57 3.76
CA SER A 122 9.52 29.20 4.49
C SER A 122 8.62 30.08 3.61
N GLU A 123 8.95 30.18 2.32
CA GLU A 123 8.15 30.89 1.31
C GLU A 123 8.20 30.10 0.00
N ILE A 124 7.03 29.81 -0.58
CA ILE A 124 6.89 29.07 -1.83
C ILE A 124 5.99 29.89 -2.77
N ARG A 125 6.51 30.26 -3.94
CA ARG A 125 5.81 31.06 -4.97
C ARG A 125 5.20 32.37 -4.42
N GLY A 126 5.87 33.02 -3.45
CA GLY A 126 5.40 34.26 -2.82
C GLY A 126 4.43 34.05 -1.65
N THR A 127 4.15 32.80 -1.28
CA THR A 127 3.29 32.45 -0.15
C THR A 127 4.16 32.03 1.02
N ALA A 128 4.08 32.73 2.15
CA ALA A 128 4.72 32.32 3.39
C ALA A 128 4.09 31.01 3.89
N VAL A 129 4.92 30.08 4.33
CA VAL A 129 4.50 28.75 4.82
C VAL A 129 4.91 28.60 6.27
N GLU A 130 3.91 28.43 7.13
CA GLU A 130 4.11 28.02 8.51
C GLU A 130 3.94 26.51 8.59
N TRP A 131 5.04 25.76 8.63
CA TRP A 131 5.00 24.30 8.64
C TRP A 131 4.35 23.76 9.92
N LEU A 132 3.38 22.84 9.77
CA LEU A 132 2.66 22.25 10.92
C LEU A 132 3.55 21.38 11.82
N PHE A 133 4.63 20.85 11.26
CA PHE A 133 5.56 19.93 11.89
C PHE A 133 7.00 20.31 11.49
N PRO A 134 8.02 19.86 12.25
CA PRO A 134 9.41 20.07 11.88
C PRO A 134 9.71 19.59 10.45
N VAL A 135 10.49 20.38 9.72
CA VAL A 135 10.91 20.11 8.34
C VAL A 135 12.44 20.00 8.29
N ILE A 136 13.03 19.90 7.10
CA ILE A 136 14.47 19.72 6.97
C ILE A 136 15.18 21.03 7.33
N GLU A 137 15.99 20.99 8.39
CA GLU A 137 16.87 22.10 8.77
C GLU A 137 18.04 22.27 7.77
N PRO A 138 18.69 23.45 7.73
CA PRO A 138 19.83 23.69 6.86
C PRO A 138 20.92 22.63 6.98
N THR A 139 21.22 21.94 5.87
CA THR A 139 22.27 20.93 5.78
C THR A 139 23.66 21.54 5.58
N GLY A 140 23.72 22.84 5.32
CA GLY A 140 24.95 23.54 4.93
C GLY A 140 25.33 23.28 3.45
N PRO A 141 26.50 23.82 3.02
CA PRO A 141 26.94 23.68 1.64
C PRO A 141 27.16 22.22 1.25
N LEU A 142 27.12 21.95 -0.06
CA LEU A 142 27.44 20.63 -0.61
C LEU A 142 28.84 20.19 -0.14
N PRO A 143 29.01 18.98 0.41
CA PRO A 143 30.32 18.47 0.81
C PRO A 143 31.18 18.14 -0.42
N ASP A 144 32.50 18.05 -0.22
CA ASP A 144 33.46 17.71 -1.28
C ASP A 144 33.16 16.36 -1.95
N ALA A 145 32.61 15.40 -1.21
CA ALA A 145 32.19 14.10 -1.71
C ALA A 145 31.01 13.53 -0.91
N ILE A 146 30.10 12.83 -1.58
CA ILE A 146 28.99 12.10 -0.98
C ILE A 146 29.21 10.60 -1.25
N ASN A 147 29.64 9.84 -0.26
CA ASN A 147 29.96 8.42 -0.45
C ASN A 147 28.88 7.51 0.11
N PHE A 148 28.58 6.42 -0.59
CA PHE A 148 27.63 5.41 -0.18
C PHE A 148 28.35 4.08 0.08
N GLY A 149 28.40 3.68 1.35
CA GLY A 149 29.00 2.42 1.77
C GLY A 149 27.99 1.28 1.66
N LEU A 150 28.35 0.21 0.96
CA LEU A 150 27.58 -1.01 0.85
C LEU A 150 28.20 -2.08 1.75
N LEU A 151 27.35 -2.82 2.45
CA LEU A 151 27.74 -3.94 3.30
C LEU A 151 27.50 -5.24 2.53
N PRO A 152 28.53 -6.08 2.30
CA PRO A 152 28.30 -7.37 1.65
C PRO A 152 27.27 -8.19 2.43
N ASP A 153 26.26 -8.66 1.72
CA ASP A 153 25.18 -9.47 2.29
C ASP A 153 25.16 -10.82 1.60
N SER A 154 25.76 -11.82 2.25
CA SER A 154 25.78 -13.19 1.75
C SER A 154 24.48 -13.95 2.02
N SER A 155 23.56 -13.38 2.81
CA SER A 155 22.22 -13.92 3.01
C SER A 155 21.26 -13.55 1.88
N ASP A 156 21.56 -12.48 1.15
CA ASP A 156 20.80 -12.07 -0.03
C ASP A 156 20.80 -13.20 -1.07
N SER A 157 19.66 -13.88 -1.16
CA SER A 157 19.46 -15.09 -1.95
C SER A 157 18.18 -14.95 -2.76
N GLY A 158 18.00 -15.80 -3.78
CA GLY A 158 16.73 -15.86 -4.51
C GLY A 158 15.54 -16.32 -3.67
N VAL A 159 15.76 -16.83 -2.45
CA VAL A 159 14.67 -17.26 -1.55
C VAL A 159 14.73 -16.44 -0.27
N PHE A 160 13.70 -15.66 0.01
CA PHE A 160 13.63 -14.81 1.19
C PHE A 160 12.18 -14.50 1.56
N THR A 161 11.99 -13.91 2.74
CA THR A 161 10.70 -13.37 3.17
C THR A 161 10.82 -11.90 3.54
N ALA A 162 9.72 -11.16 3.38
CA ALA A 162 9.63 -9.75 3.78
C ALA A 162 8.28 -9.46 4.43
N HIS A 163 8.24 -8.48 5.33
CA HIS A 163 6.97 -7.98 5.85
C HIS A 163 6.38 -6.88 4.97
N GLY A 164 5.06 -6.93 4.76
CA GLY A 164 4.27 -5.86 4.17
C GLY A 164 3.34 -5.23 5.19
N PHE A 165 3.43 -3.92 5.35
CA PHE A 165 2.56 -3.14 6.24
C PHE A 165 1.83 -2.06 5.44
N ALA A 166 0.50 -2.12 5.36
CA ALA A 166 -0.31 -1.00 4.91
C ALA A 166 -0.85 -0.24 6.13
N ASP A 167 -0.74 1.09 6.12
CA ASP A 167 -1.50 1.96 7.01
C ASP A 167 -1.33 1.65 8.49
N THR A 168 -0.07 1.69 8.99
CA THR A 168 0.15 1.66 10.44
C THR A 168 -0.54 2.83 11.14
N GLN A 169 -0.59 3.98 10.46
CA GLN A 169 -1.47 5.14 10.62
C GLN A 169 -1.98 5.44 12.05
N ALA A 170 -1.09 5.36 13.03
CA ALA A 170 -1.39 5.84 14.38
C ALA A 170 -1.55 7.36 14.36
N ARG A 171 -2.35 7.92 15.26
CA ARG A 171 -2.57 9.38 15.36
C ARG A 171 -2.02 9.97 16.65
N VAL A 172 -2.22 9.26 17.75
CA VAL A 172 -1.93 9.68 19.11
C VAL A 172 -1.23 8.54 19.86
N ASP A 173 -0.71 8.84 21.04
CA ASP A 173 -0.01 7.87 21.88
C ASP A 173 -0.80 6.58 22.11
N LEU A 174 -2.11 6.68 22.35
CA LEU A 174 -2.97 5.51 22.56
C LEU A 174 -3.01 4.59 21.32
N SER A 175 -3.15 5.15 20.12
CA SER A 175 -3.11 4.35 18.88
C SER A 175 -1.72 3.78 18.60
N GLN A 176 -0.65 4.42 19.07
CA GLN A 176 0.69 3.83 19.04
C GLN A 176 0.86 2.71 20.06
N ASP A 177 0.21 2.78 21.22
CA ASP A 177 0.15 1.67 22.17
C ASP A 177 -0.58 0.47 21.55
N MET A 178 -1.67 0.70 20.82
CA MET A 178 -2.41 -0.35 20.10
C MET A 178 -1.58 -0.98 18.98
N LEU A 179 -0.94 -0.17 18.13
CA LEU A 179 0.05 -0.64 17.15
C LEU A 179 1.14 -1.49 17.80
N ARG A 180 1.64 -1.05 18.97
CA ARG A 180 2.66 -1.79 19.71
C ARG A 180 2.17 -3.15 20.20
N GLU A 181 0.93 -3.25 20.69
CA GLU A 181 0.36 -4.50 21.19
C GLU A 181 0.02 -5.49 20.06
N ASP A 182 -0.49 -5.03 18.93
CA ASP A 182 -0.91 -5.91 17.83
C ASP A 182 0.21 -6.24 16.85
N LEU A 183 1.02 -5.25 16.44
CA LEU A 183 2.06 -5.46 15.44
C LEU A 183 3.43 -5.68 16.06
N ILE A 184 3.87 -4.78 16.94
CA ILE A 184 5.29 -4.74 17.35
C ILE A 184 5.63 -5.89 18.30
N ASN A 185 4.88 -6.04 19.39
CA ASN A 185 5.15 -7.04 20.43
C ASN A 185 5.21 -8.47 19.85
N PRO A 186 4.32 -8.89 18.94
CA PRO A 186 4.40 -10.23 18.35
C PRO A 186 5.57 -10.42 17.38
N LEU A 187 6.13 -9.34 16.82
CA LEU A 187 7.21 -9.40 15.83
C LEU A 187 8.62 -9.20 16.40
N ILE A 188 8.75 -8.93 17.70
CA ILE A 188 10.05 -8.88 18.38
C ILE A 188 10.77 -10.23 18.24
N GLY A 189 12.05 -10.17 17.85
CA GLY A 189 12.88 -11.36 17.61
C GLY A 189 12.67 -12.00 16.24
N ASN A 190 11.97 -11.32 15.33
CA ASN A 190 11.78 -11.72 13.93
C ASN A 190 11.27 -13.18 13.80
N PRO A 191 10.06 -13.50 14.30
CA PRO A 191 9.56 -14.88 14.34
C PRO A 191 9.32 -15.49 12.96
N TYR A 192 9.17 -14.67 11.92
CA TYR A 192 8.99 -15.09 10.53
C TYR A 192 10.30 -15.20 9.75
N GLY A 193 11.44 -14.83 10.36
CA GLY A 193 12.73 -14.85 9.70
C GLY A 193 12.81 -13.97 8.46
N VAL A 194 12.12 -12.83 8.46
CA VAL A 194 12.10 -11.89 7.33
C VAL A 194 13.37 -11.08 7.22
N ASP A 195 13.72 -10.69 6.01
CA ASP A 195 14.93 -9.92 5.71
C ASP A 195 14.72 -8.42 5.89
N PHE A 196 13.50 -7.93 5.69
CA PHE A 196 13.12 -6.52 5.87
C PHE A 196 11.59 -6.35 5.97
N GLY A 197 11.15 -5.17 6.40
CA GLY A 197 9.76 -4.72 6.30
C GLY A 197 9.61 -3.56 5.32
N ILE A 198 8.46 -3.47 4.65
CA ILE A 198 8.06 -2.32 3.83
C ILE A 198 6.69 -1.79 4.28
N THR A 199 6.65 -0.52 4.68
CA THR A 199 5.41 0.20 5.00
C THR A 199 4.97 1.03 3.79
N VAL A 200 3.82 0.68 3.19
CA VAL A 200 3.31 1.24 1.93
C VAL A 200 2.40 2.45 2.14
N GLY A 201 2.92 3.44 2.86
CA GLY A 201 2.24 4.71 3.12
C GLY A 201 1.44 4.75 4.42
N ASP A 202 0.98 5.96 4.71
CA ASP A 202 0.17 6.30 5.87
C ASP A 202 0.80 5.77 7.17
N VAL A 203 2.04 6.20 7.37
CA VAL A 203 2.83 5.89 8.57
C VAL A 203 2.16 6.49 9.80
N ALA A 204 1.64 7.71 9.68
CA ALA A 204 0.85 8.40 10.69
C ALA A 204 -0.51 8.86 10.13
N ASN A 205 -1.46 9.18 11.01
CA ASN A 205 -2.74 9.79 10.64
C ASN A 205 -2.69 11.31 10.89
N ASP A 206 -2.19 12.09 9.92
CA ASP A 206 -2.12 13.57 9.92
C ASP A 206 -1.27 14.21 11.05
N ASN A 207 -0.88 13.46 12.07
CA ASN A 207 -0.07 13.93 13.19
C ASN A 207 1.37 13.42 13.05
N LEU A 208 2.17 14.14 12.28
CA LEU A 208 3.54 13.71 11.94
C LEU A 208 4.50 13.80 13.14
N ALA A 209 4.10 14.46 14.24
CA ALA A 209 4.90 14.55 15.47
C ALA A 209 5.18 13.18 16.11
N ILE A 210 4.45 12.14 15.73
CA ILE A 210 4.61 10.79 16.29
C ILE A 210 5.69 9.95 15.60
N TYR A 211 6.29 10.43 14.50
CA TYR A 211 7.22 9.66 13.68
C TYR A 211 8.42 9.13 14.45
N ASP A 212 8.99 9.89 15.38
CA ASP A 212 10.13 9.42 16.17
C ASP A 212 9.75 8.23 17.04
N ARG A 213 8.60 8.30 17.73
CA ARG A 213 8.10 7.17 18.52
C ARG A 213 7.72 5.98 17.62
N HIS A 214 7.15 6.23 16.45
CA HIS A 214 6.84 5.18 15.47
C HIS A 214 8.12 4.43 15.05
N LYS A 215 9.17 5.14 14.62
CA LYS A 215 10.45 4.56 14.21
C LYS A 215 11.09 3.74 15.33
N VAL A 216 11.10 4.25 16.56
CA VAL A 216 11.63 3.52 17.73
C VAL A 216 10.88 2.20 17.92
N MET A 217 9.55 2.19 17.80
CA MET A 217 8.75 0.97 17.93
C MET A 217 9.03 -0.03 16.80
N MET A 218 9.03 0.41 15.54
CA MET A 218 9.33 -0.46 14.39
C MET A 218 10.75 -1.04 14.46
N GLY A 219 11.72 -0.25 14.93
CA GLY A 219 13.11 -0.68 15.11
C GLY A 219 13.30 -1.83 16.10
N LEU A 220 12.33 -2.10 16.99
CA LEU A 220 12.35 -3.24 17.91
C LEU A 220 12.21 -4.60 17.19
N MET A 221 11.78 -4.61 15.93
CA MET A 221 11.76 -5.82 15.11
C MET A 221 13.17 -6.26 14.66
N GLU A 222 14.18 -5.39 14.79
CA GLU A 222 15.59 -5.65 14.45
C GLU A 222 15.81 -6.08 12.98
N ILE A 223 14.96 -5.60 12.08
CA ILE A 223 15.07 -5.75 10.62
C ILE A 223 15.01 -4.38 9.94
N PRO A 224 15.67 -4.17 8.79
CA PRO A 224 15.53 -2.96 7.99
C PRO A 224 14.08 -2.58 7.71
N GLN A 225 13.74 -1.30 7.88
CA GLN A 225 12.39 -0.76 7.70
C GLN A 225 12.36 0.21 6.51
N TRP A 226 11.76 -0.21 5.40
CA TRP A 226 11.53 0.62 4.22
C TRP A 226 10.16 1.30 4.32
N TYR A 227 10.08 2.53 3.82
CA TYR A 227 8.87 3.34 3.91
C TYR A 227 8.53 4.00 2.57
N LEU A 228 7.24 4.22 2.36
CA LEU A 228 6.66 5.12 1.37
C LEU A 228 5.75 6.11 2.11
N PRO A 229 5.55 7.37 1.66
CA PRO A 229 4.54 8.25 2.24
C PRO A 229 3.14 7.91 1.71
N GLY A 230 2.12 8.13 2.54
CA GLY A 230 0.72 8.15 2.12
C GLY A 230 0.08 9.54 2.20
N ASN A 231 -1.24 9.61 2.04
CA ASN A 231 -1.98 10.88 2.05
C ASN A 231 -2.08 11.52 3.43
N HIS A 232 -1.90 10.76 4.49
CA HIS A 232 -1.85 11.24 5.86
C HIS A 232 -0.43 11.62 6.32
N ASP A 233 0.59 11.38 5.48
CA ASP A 233 1.99 11.73 5.71
C ASP A 233 2.37 13.11 5.10
N VAL A 234 1.37 13.99 4.99
CA VAL A 234 1.43 15.31 4.32
C VAL A 234 1.39 16.46 5.34
N ASN A 235 2.26 17.45 5.14
CA ASN A 235 2.17 18.74 5.82
C ASN A 235 1.18 19.64 5.06
N TYR A 236 -0.07 19.67 5.51
CA TYR A 236 -1.18 20.34 4.81
C TYR A 236 -1.07 21.86 4.69
N ASN A 237 -0.11 22.51 5.36
CA ASN A 237 0.16 23.93 5.13
C ASN A 237 1.01 24.17 3.87
N SER A 238 1.51 23.12 3.21
CA SER A 238 2.19 23.25 1.92
C SER A 238 1.23 23.82 0.86
N PRO A 239 1.63 24.82 0.07
CA PRO A 239 0.80 25.34 -1.02
C PRO A 239 0.79 24.43 -2.26
N ASP A 240 1.64 23.41 -2.32
CA ASP A 240 1.70 22.44 -3.43
C ASP A 240 2.17 21.05 -2.98
N ALA A 241 2.10 20.07 -3.87
CA ALA A 241 2.57 18.70 -3.65
C ALA A 241 4.09 18.59 -3.44
N ARG A 242 4.90 19.50 -4.02
CA ARG A 242 6.36 19.36 -4.09
C ARG A 242 7.00 19.36 -2.71
N PHE A 243 6.50 20.22 -1.83
CA PHE A 243 6.99 20.39 -0.46
C PHE A 243 6.04 19.81 0.59
N ALA A 244 5.00 19.08 0.18
CA ALA A 244 4.02 18.48 1.07
C ALA A 244 4.65 17.44 2.03
N ASN A 245 5.66 16.69 1.59
CA ASN A 245 6.27 15.61 2.36
C ASN A 245 7.58 16.02 3.06
N GLU A 246 7.85 17.30 3.32
CA GLU A 246 9.15 17.73 3.88
C GLU A 246 9.45 17.16 5.28
N THR A 247 8.42 17.03 6.13
CA THR A 247 8.54 16.30 7.40
C THR A 247 8.80 14.82 7.17
N TYR A 248 8.11 14.15 6.24
CA TYR A 248 8.41 12.75 5.91
C TYR A 248 9.86 12.59 5.44
N LYS A 249 10.33 13.44 4.52
CA LYS A 249 11.69 13.42 3.99
C LYS A 249 12.75 13.64 5.06
N SER A 250 12.45 14.41 6.10
CA SER A 250 13.38 14.61 7.22
C SER A 250 13.55 13.35 8.08
N HIS A 251 12.54 12.48 8.16
CA HIS A 251 12.58 11.25 8.96
C HIS A 251 12.98 9.99 8.17
N PHE A 252 12.57 9.88 6.89
CA PHE A 252 12.63 8.62 6.11
C PHE A 252 13.43 8.73 4.80
N GLY A 253 13.64 9.93 4.26
CA GLY A 253 14.42 10.13 3.03
C GLY A 253 13.56 10.35 1.77
N PRO A 254 13.98 9.85 0.59
CA PRO A 254 13.27 10.12 -0.66
C PRO A 254 11.85 9.52 -0.66
N THR A 255 10.92 10.18 -1.36
CA THR A 255 9.51 9.74 -1.44
C THR A 255 9.28 8.66 -2.50
N TYR A 256 10.27 8.37 -3.33
CA TYR A 256 10.29 7.28 -4.29
C TYR A 256 11.75 6.87 -4.53
N TYR A 257 11.98 5.57 -4.70
CA TYR A 257 13.30 4.96 -4.83
C TYR A 257 13.14 3.51 -5.25
N SER A 258 14.25 2.83 -5.52
CA SER A 258 14.27 1.40 -5.78
C SER A 258 15.38 0.69 -5.03
N PHE A 259 15.25 -0.63 -4.88
CA PHE A 259 16.31 -1.49 -4.40
C PHE A 259 16.13 -2.91 -4.92
N ASN A 260 17.23 -3.65 -4.99
CA ASN A 260 17.24 -5.06 -5.33
C ASN A 260 17.41 -5.92 -4.09
N HIS A 261 16.68 -7.04 -4.05
CA HIS A 261 16.90 -8.11 -3.07
C HIS A 261 16.59 -9.43 -3.77
N GLY A 262 17.56 -10.33 -3.81
CA GLY A 262 17.55 -11.52 -4.65
C GLY A 262 17.32 -11.19 -6.12
N ASP A 263 16.40 -11.93 -6.73
CA ASP A 263 15.96 -11.76 -8.12
C ASP A 263 14.81 -10.73 -8.28
N THR A 264 14.56 -9.93 -7.23
CA THR A 264 13.48 -8.94 -7.19
C THR A 264 14.04 -7.52 -7.22
N HIS A 265 13.38 -6.65 -7.98
CA HIS A 265 13.57 -5.22 -7.99
C HIS A 265 12.33 -4.53 -7.43
N PHE A 266 12.47 -3.97 -6.23
CA PHE A 266 11.41 -3.23 -5.54
C PHE A 266 11.47 -1.76 -5.95
N VAL A 267 10.31 -1.20 -6.28
CA VAL A 267 10.14 0.21 -6.64
C VAL A 267 9.08 0.81 -5.74
N ALA A 268 9.47 1.77 -4.90
CA ALA A 268 8.53 2.59 -4.13
C ALA A 268 8.19 3.86 -4.93
N LEU A 269 6.91 4.10 -5.19
CA LEU A 269 6.39 5.26 -5.93
C LEU A 269 5.40 6.04 -5.07
N ASN A 270 5.66 7.33 -4.84
CA ASN A 270 4.68 8.20 -4.18
C ASN A 270 3.62 8.61 -5.22
N ASN A 271 2.51 7.89 -5.22
CA ASN A 271 1.36 8.19 -6.06
C ASN A 271 0.31 9.06 -5.36
N VAL A 272 0.65 9.73 -4.26
CA VAL A 272 -0.21 10.72 -3.62
C VAL A 272 0.16 12.10 -4.13
N GLU A 273 -0.68 12.66 -5.00
CA GLU A 273 -0.55 14.06 -5.40
C GLU A 273 -1.49 14.94 -4.57
N TYR A 274 -0.91 15.80 -3.73
CA TYR A 274 -1.63 16.78 -2.92
C TYR A 274 -1.94 18.06 -3.70
N ALA A 275 -3.17 18.56 -3.62
CA ALA A 275 -3.61 19.73 -4.38
C ALA A 275 -2.93 21.03 -3.91
N GLY A 276 -2.61 21.12 -2.62
CA GLY A 276 -2.11 22.34 -1.98
C GLY A 276 -3.11 22.93 -0.98
N LEU A 277 -2.62 23.80 -0.10
CA LEU A 277 -3.44 24.46 0.92
C LEU A 277 -4.58 25.28 0.28
N GLY A 278 -5.81 24.90 0.56
CA GLY A 278 -7.01 25.58 0.07
C GLY A 278 -7.41 25.22 -1.37
N GLU A 279 -6.66 24.31 -2.01
CA GLU A 279 -6.94 23.81 -3.35
C GLU A 279 -7.47 22.36 -3.28
N GLU A 280 -8.23 21.95 -4.29
CA GLU A 280 -8.79 20.59 -4.39
C GLU A 280 -8.79 20.11 -5.85
N PHE A 281 -8.53 18.83 -6.05
CA PHE A 281 -8.90 18.11 -7.26
C PHE A 281 -10.39 17.74 -7.21
N ALA A 282 -10.91 17.18 -8.31
CA ALA A 282 -12.26 16.61 -8.31
C ALA A 282 -12.44 15.47 -7.28
N SER A 283 -11.34 14.77 -6.94
CA SER A 283 -11.26 13.73 -5.92
C SER A 283 -11.04 14.24 -4.50
N GLY A 284 -10.96 15.57 -4.30
CA GLY A 284 -10.71 16.21 -3.00
C GLY A 284 -9.28 16.73 -2.86
N ARG A 285 -8.77 16.74 -1.62
CA ARG A 285 -7.46 17.35 -1.29
C ARG A 285 -6.26 16.68 -1.96
N TYR A 286 -6.41 15.44 -2.40
CA TYR A 286 -5.37 14.68 -3.10
C TYR A 286 -6.00 13.77 -4.16
N ARG A 287 -5.14 13.17 -5.00
CA ARG A 287 -5.50 12.13 -5.95
C ARG A 287 -4.41 11.07 -6.07
N GLY A 288 -4.80 9.88 -6.53
CA GLY A 288 -3.86 8.85 -6.97
C GLY A 288 -3.24 9.25 -8.30
N PHE A 289 -2.00 9.72 -8.31
CA PHE A 289 -1.32 10.17 -9.52
C PHE A 289 0.20 10.03 -9.41
N ILE A 290 0.83 9.39 -10.39
CA ILE A 290 2.29 9.27 -10.48
C ILE A 290 2.81 10.43 -11.33
N THR A 291 3.57 11.34 -10.73
CA THR A 291 4.06 12.53 -11.45
C THR A 291 5.01 12.16 -12.60
N GLU A 292 5.05 13.01 -13.63
CA GLU A 292 5.91 12.81 -14.80
C GLU A 292 7.40 12.63 -14.43
N ASN A 293 7.88 13.35 -13.41
CA ASN A 293 9.26 13.21 -12.92
C ASN A 293 9.52 11.78 -12.41
N GLN A 294 8.57 11.19 -11.68
CA GLN A 294 8.69 9.83 -11.18
C GLN A 294 8.64 8.81 -12.32
N LEU A 295 7.78 9.01 -13.32
CA LEU A 295 7.70 8.14 -14.51
C LEU A 295 9.01 8.19 -15.34
N GLN A 296 9.60 9.38 -15.49
CA GLN A 296 10.89 9.54 -16.17
C GLN A 296 12.03 8.89 -15.39
N TRP A 297 12.09 9.09 -14.08
CA TRP A 297 13.04 8.41 -13.21
C TRP A 297 12.88 6.88 -13.31
N LEU A 298 11.65 6.38 -13.20
CA LEU A 298 11.34 4.96 -13.27
C LEU A 298 11.78 4.34 -14.60
N THR A 299 11.54 5.03 -15.72
CA THR A 299 12.00 4.59 -17.04
C THR A 299 13.52 4.44 -17.08
N ALA A 300 14.26 5.40 -16.50
CA ALA A 300 15.71 5.37 -16.46
C ALA A 300 16.26 4.31 -15.50
N ASP A 301 15.59 4.07 -14.38
CA ASP A 301 15.95 3.04 -13.39
C ASP A 301 15.74 1.64 -13.98
N LEU A 302 14.55 1.36 -14.51
CA LEU A 302 14.21 0.07 -15.10
C LEU A 302 15.02 -0.26 -16.36
N ALA A 303 15.56 0.74 -17.06
CA ALA A 303 16.47 0.51 -18.18
C ALA A 303 17.79 -0.17 -17.77
N LEU A 304 18.13 -0.18 -16.48
CA LEU A 304 19.31 -0.83 -15.91
C LEU A 304 19.02 -2.23 -15.35
N ILE A 305 17.76 -2.67 -15.36
CA ILE A 305 17.31 -3.89 -14.71
C ILE A 305 17.15 -5.01 -15.74
N ASP A 306 17.59 -6.23 -15.38
CA ASP A 306 17.32 -7.42 -16.19
C ASP A 306 15.80 -7.62 -16.31
N PRO A 307 15.23 -7.64 -17.52
CA PRO A 307 13.79 -7.82 -17.72
C PRO A 307 13.21 -9.07 -17.09
N ASN A 308 14.01 -10.09 -16.78
CA ASN A 308 13.54 -11.33 -16.16
C ASN A 308 13.37 -11.23 -14.64
N LYS A 309 13.85 -10.18 -13.98
CA LYS A 309 13.60 -9.97 -12.54
C LYS A 309 12.10 -9.81 -12.26
N LEU A 310 11.70 -10.15 -11.04
CA LEU A 310 10.40 -9.73 -10.52
C LEU A 310 10.45 -8.23 -10.23
N ILE A 311 9.51 -7.47 -10.79
CA ILE A 311 9.31 -6.06 -10.46
C ILE A 311 8.18 -5.94 -9.44
N VAL A 312 8.49 -5.50 -8.21
CA VAL A 312 7.48 -5.20 -7.20
C VAL A 312 7.25 -3.70 -7.14
N ILE A 313 6.06 -3.25 -7.54
CA ILE A 313 5.66 -1.84 -7.46
C ILE A 313 4.90 -1.60 -6.16
N ALA A 314 5.48 -0.78 -5.27
CA ALA A 314 4.86 -0.34 -4.04
C ALA A 314 4.31 1.09 -4.18
N THR A 315 3.01 1.26 -3.99
CA THR A 315 2.32 2.56 -3.95
C THR A 315 1.55 2.71 -2.64
N HIS A 316 1.03 3.90 -2.36
CA HIS A 316 0.12 4.05 -1.22
C HIS A 316 -1.33 3.89 -1.66
N ILE A 317 -1.79 4.73 -2.60
CA ILE A 317 -3.12 4.57 -3.20
C ILE A 317 -3.08 3.33 -4.14
N PRO A 318 -4.12 2.49 -4.20
CA PRO A 318 -4.19 1.38 -5.14
C PRO A 318 -3.91 1.82 -6.58
N LEU A 319 -3.24 0.95 -7.35
CA LEU A 319 -3.13 1.15 -8.80
C LEU A 319 -4.51 1.02 -9.45
N VAL A 320 -5.25 -0.01 -9.03
CA VAL A 320 -6.64 -0.31 -9.38
C VAL A 320 -7.26 -1.13 -8.24
N ALA A 321 -8.54 -0.93 -7.95
CA ALA A 321 -9.28 -1.68 -6.93
C ALA A 321 -10.70 -1.95 -7.43
N GLU A 322 -10.97 -3.18 -7.84
CA GLU A 322 -12.30 -3.58 -8.33
C GLU A 322 -12.54 -5.09 -8.22
N THR A 323 -13.81 -5.47 -8.15
CA THR A 323 -14.26 -6.85 -8.35
C THR A 323 -15.68 -6.88 -8.90
N GLU A 324 -16.01 -7.96 -9.60
CA GLU A 324 -17.36 -8.27 -10.08
C GLU A 324 -17.68 -9.74 -9.85
N ASP A 325 -18.89 -10.05 -9.38
CA ASP A 325 -19.37 -11.44 -9.28
C ASP A 325 -20.07 -11.91 -10.56
N GLU A 326 -20.44 -13.20 -10.62
CA GLU A 326 -21.12 -13.78 -11.78
C GLU A 326 -22.53 -13.23 -12.03
N PHE A 327 -23.09 -12.47 -11.07
CA PHE A 327 -24.41 -11.84 -11.17
C PHE A 327 -24.34 -10.37 -11.62
N GLY A 328 -23.13 -9.83 -11.81
CA GLY A 328 -22.88 -8.45 -12.23
C GLY A 328 -22.89 -7.43 -11.09
N ASN A 329 -22.86 -7.87 -9.83
CA ASN A 329 -22.63 -6.95 -8.71
C ASN A 329 -21.16 -6.54 -8.69
N ARG A 330 -20.91 -5.24 -8.54
CA ARG A 330 -19.57 -4.67 -8.61
C ARG A 330 -19.24 -3.92 -7.32
N ALA A 331 -18.00 -4.06 -6.88
CA ALA A 331 -17.40 -3.21 -5.86
C ALA A 331 -16.14 -2.58 -6.45
N THR A 332 -15.91 -1.31 -6.15
CA THR A 332 -14.77 -0.53 -6.63
C THR A 332 -14.19 0.27 -5.47
N GLY A 333 -12.88 0.44 -5.46
CA GLY A 333 -12.15 1.24 -4.47
C GLY A 333 -11.42 2.43 -5.11
N PRO A 334 -10.51 3.06 -4.36
CA PRO A 334 -9.62 4.10 -4.87
C PRO A 334 -8.70 3.58 -5.98
N ASN A 335 -8.19 4.46 -6.83
CA ASN A 335 -7.32 4.08 -7.94
C ASN A 335 -6.31 5.17 -8.29
N THR A 336 -5.30 4.79 -9.07
CA THR A 336 -4.33 5.73 -9.66
C THR A 336 -4.81 6.17 -11.03
N GLU A 337 -5.05 7.48 -11.21
CA GLU A 337 -5.68 8.05 -12.41
C GLU A 337 -4.86 7.79 -13.69
N ASN A 338 -3.53 7.86 -13.61
CA ASN A 338 -2.63 7.67 -14.75
C ASN A 338 -1.98 6.29 -14.78
N PHE A 339 -2.67 5.25 -14.28
CA PHE A 339 -2.17 3.88 -14.25
C PHE A 339 -1.67 3.36 -15.61
N GLN A 340 -2.31 3.78 -16.72
CA GLN A 340 -1.85 3.41 -18.07
C GLN A 340 -0.40 3.82 -18.36
N ALA A 341 0.05 4.99 -17.86
CA ALA A 341 1.42 5.43 -18.08
C ALA A 341 2.44 4.51 -17.39
N LEU A 342 2.08 3.95 -16.23
CA LEU A 342 2.89 2.93 -15.57
C LEU A 342 2.89 1.61 -16.37
N LEU A 343 1.73 1.18 -16.87
CA LEU A 343 1.65 -0.02 -17.73
C LEU A 343 2.56 0.08 -18.95
N ASP A 344 2.59 1.23 -19.62
CA ASP A 344 3.44 1.43 -20.79
C ASP A 344 4.94 1.27 -20.47
N ILE A 345 5.38 1.71 -19.28
CA ILE A 345 6.76 1.55 -18.81
C ILE A 345 7.07 0.09 -18.44
N LEU A 346 6.11 -0.61 -17.83
CA LEU A 346 6.28 -1.99 -17.36
C LEU A 346 6.19 -3.04 -18.47
N ALA A 347 5.71 -2.69 -19.67
CA ALA A 347 5.49 -3.61 -20.79
C ALA A 347 6.67 -4.56 -21.12
N PRO A 348 7.96 -4.18 -20.96
CA PRO A 348 9.08 -5.10 -21.19
C PRO A 348 9.25 -6.22 -20.15
N PHE A 349 8.61 -6.11 -18.98
CA PHE A 349 8.82 -7.01 -17.84
C PHE A 349 7.69 -8.06 -17.78
N PRO A 350 8.00 -9.37 -17.76
CA PRO A 350 7.00 -10.42 -17.69
C PRO A 350 6.57 -10.77 -16.25
N ASN A 351 7.38 -10.40 -15.25
CA ASN A 351 7.18 -10.74 -13.84
C ASN A 351 6.93 -9.45 -13.05
N ILE A 352 5.68 -9.19 -12.69
CA ILE A 352 5.28 -7.96 -12.01
C ILE A 352 4.37 -8.32 -10.84
N TYR A 353 4.47 -7.56 -9.74
CA TYR A 353 3.51 -7.60 -8.65
C TYR A 353 3.32 -6.20 -8.07
N GLY A 354 2.09 -5.77 -7.84
CA GLY A 354 1.79 -4.49 -7.20
C GLY A 354 1.39 -4.66 -5.75
N ILE A 355 1.86 -3.80 -4.85
CA ILE A 355 1.40 -3.68 -3.47
C ILE A 355 0.97 -2.24 -3.17
N ALA A 356 -0.16 -2.08 -2.49
CA ALA A 356 -0.69 -0.78 -2.07
C ALA A 356 -1.38 -0.84 -0.69
N GLY A 357 -1.61 0.31 -0.07
CA GLY A 357 -2.41 0.46 1.16
C GLY A 357 -3.68 1.29 0.91
N HIS A 358 -3.94 2.26 1.78
CA HIS A 358 -4.93 3.34 1.68
C HIS A 358 -6.41 2.98 1.86
N ASP A 359 -6.84 1.79 1.44
CA ASP A 359 -8.27 1.45 1.41
C ASP A 359 -8.76 0.74 2.69
N THR A 360 -9.32 1.51 3.62
CA THR A 360 -9.92 1.00 4.85
C THR A 360 -11.16 0.11 4.61
N SER A 361 -11.72 0.14 3.39
CA SER A 361 -12.98 -0.54 3.09
C SER A 361 -12.79 -2.00 2.73
N SER A 362 -11.71 -2.35 2.03
CA SER A 362 -11.41 -3.72 1.61
C SER A 362 -9.95 -3.90 1.21
N SER A 363 -9.46 -5.15 1.27
CA SER A 363 -8.25 -5.54 0.53
C SER A 363 -8.65 -6.08 -0.84
N TRP A 364 -7.77 -5.95 -1.85
CA TRP A 364 -8.11 -6.23 -3.24
C TRP A 364 -7.01 -7.02 -3.93
N LYS A 365 -7.38 -8.06 -4.67
CA LYS A 365 -6.48 -8.79 -5.58
C LYS A 365 -7.00 -8.66 -7.02
N VAL A 366 -6.53 -7.63 -7.73
CA VAL A 366 -6.96 -7.35 -9.11
C VAL A 366 -5.96 -7.93 -10.11
N GLU A 367 -6.42 -8.83 -10.99
CA GLU A 367 -5.60 -9.29 -12.11
C GLU A 367 -5.61 -8.25 -13.24
N VAL A 368 -4.47 -7.56 -13.40
CA VAL A 368 -4.22 -6.61 -14.47
C VAL A 368 -4.01 -7.38 -15.78
N ASN A 369 -4.89 -7.15 -16.74
CA ASN A 369 -4.95 -7.85 -18.02
C ASN A 369 -5.46 -6.93 -19.15
N HIS A 370 -5.81 -7.49 -20.30
CA HIS A 370 -6.30 -6.75 -21.48
C HIS A 370 -7.48 -5.81 -21.22
N GLN A 371 -8.32 -6.07 -20.22
CA GLN A 371 -9.43 -5.18 -19.84
C GLN A 371 -8.93 -3.84 -19.27
N HIS A 372 -7.72 -3.84 -18.71
CA HIS A 372 -7.04 -2.68 -18.13
C HIS A 372 -6.09 -1.99 -19.12
N GLY A 373 -6.09 -2.38 -20.40
CA GLY A 373 -5.12 -1.88 -21.39
C GLY A 373 -3.75 -2.57 -21.34
N TRP A 374 -3.61 -3.67 -20.59
CA TRP A 374 -2.36 -4.43 -20.48
C TRP A 374 -2.24 -5.52 -21.55
N SER A 375 -1.08 -5.62 -22.20
CA SER A 375 -0.81 -6.61 -23.27
C SER A 375 0.25 -7.66 -22.94
N GLY A 376 0.90 -7.54 -21.77
CA GLY A 376 1.89 -8.49 -21.27
C GLY A 376 1.26 -9.69 -20.55
N GLN A 377 2.08 -10.43 -19.80
CA GLN A 377 1.59 -11.50 -18.92
C GLN A 377 0.73 -10.89 -17.80
N PRO A 378 -0.48 -11.40 -17.52
CA PRO A 378 -1.29 -10.90 -16.43
C PRO A 378 -0.55 -10.94 -15.09
N TRP A 379 -0.80 -9.94 -14.25
CA TRP A 379 -0.16 -9.78 -12.96
C TRP A 379 -1.13 -9.20 -11.94
N LEU A 380 -0.79 -9.27 -10.65
CA LEU A 380 -1.68 -8.84 -9.57
C LEU A 380 -1.33 -7.46 -9.05
N ALA A 381 -2.29 -6.54 -9.08
CA ALA A 381 -2.28 -5.33 -8.27
C ALA A 381 -2.99 -5.63 -6.95
N HIS A 382 -2.22 -5.72 -5.87
CA HIS A 382 -2.70 -6.11 -4.55
C HIS A 382 -2.80 -4.89 -3.63
N THR A 383 -4.02 -4.53 -3.23
CA THR A 383 -4.24 -3.60 -2.12
C THR A 383 -4.30 -4.40 -0.83
N LEU A 384 -3.34 -4.17 0.06
CA LEU A 384 -3.16 -4.90 1.30
C LEU A 384 -4.22 -4.48 2.34
N ALA A 385 -4.63 -5.44 3.17
CA ALA A 385 -5.38 -5.17 4.39
C ALA A 385 -4.57 -4.27 5.34
N GLU A 386 -5.23 -3.30 5.96
CA GLU A 386 -4.56 -2.31 6.79
C GLU A 386 -4.18 -2.86 8.17
N VAL A 387 -2.99 -2.49 8.65
CA VAL A 387 -2.52 -2.76 10.02
C VAL A 387 -3.45 -2.12 11.05
N ARG A 388 -3.91 -0.91 10.78
CA ARG A 388 -4.89 -0.23 11.66
C ARG A 388 -6.33 -0.70 11.45
N GLY A 389 -6.62 -1.45 10.38
CA GLY A 389 -7.98 -1.73 9.86
C GLY A 389 -8.86 -0.48 9.66
N ASN A 390 -10.09 -0.45 10.16
CA ASN A 390 -10.93 0.76 10.11
C ASN A 390 -10.57 1.81 11.20
N GLY A 391 -9.29 1.81 11.59
CA GLY A 391 -8.73 2.59 12.68
C GLY A 391 -9.00 2.00 14.05
N TRP A 392 -7.99 2.01 14.92
CA TRP A 392 -8.10 1.68 16.36
C TRP A 392 -8.96 2.67 17.18
N THR A 393 -9.98 3.26 16.58
CA THR A 393 -11.08 3.99 17.21
C THR A 393 -12.42 3.26 17.06
N ARG A 394 -12.45 2.14 16.31
CA ARG A 394 -13.66 1.39 15.97
C ARG A 394 -13.68 -0.01 16.57
N GLY A 395 -14.89 -0.50 16.86
CA GLY A 395 -15.10 -1.81 17.46
C GLY A 395 -14.77 -1.86 18.96
N PRO A 396 -15.21 -2.91 19.67
CA PRO A 396 -14.96 -3.10 21.08
C PRO A 396 -13.47 -3.29 21.36
N ALA A 397 -13.03 -2.83 22.54
CA ALA A 397 -11.69 -3.11 23.04
C ALA A 397 -11.62 -4.50 23.70
N ASP A 398 -10.50 -5.19 23.50
CA ASP A 398 -10.15 -6.37 24.27
C ASP A 398 -9.68 -6.01 25.69
N LEU A 399 -9.26 -7.02 26.47
CA LEU A 399 -8.80 -6.81 27.85
C LEU A 399 -7.43 -6.11 27.96
N ARG A 400 -6.69 -5.97 26.86
CA ARG A 400 -5.46 -5.14 26.79
C ARG A 400 -5.81 -3.67 26.54
N GLY A 401 -7.04 -3.38 26.12
CA GLY A 401 -7.48 -2.06 25.68
C GLY A 401 -7.29 -1.83 24.18
N VAL A 402 -6.97 -2.88 23.42
CA VAL A 402 -6.78 -2.80 21.96
C VAL A 402 -8.11 -3.03 21.28
N ARG A 403 -8.49 -2.14 20.36
CA ARG A 403 -9.76 -2.23 19.65
C ARG A 403 -9.66 -3.20 18.47
N ASP A 404 -10.75 -3.93 18.23
CA ASP A 404 -10.89 -4.88 17.10
C ASP A 404 -10.48 -4.26 15.77
N ALA A 405 -10.92 -3.03 15.51
CA ALA A 405 -10.54 -2.26 14.33
C ALA A 405 -10.77 -2.99 12.98
N MET A 406 -11.63 -4.02 12.93
CA MET A 406 -12.02 -4.72 11.70
C MET A 406 -12.38 -3.75 10.56
N MET A 407 -11.94 -4.08 9.34
CA MET A 407 -12.24 -3.33 8.10
C MET A 407 -13.74 -3.39 7.74
N GLU A 408 -14.21 -2.50 6.87
CA GLU A 408 -15.65 -2.35 6.56
C GLU A 408 -16.29 -3.55 5.84
N ASP A 409 -15.49 -4.33 5.14
CA ASP A 409 -15.88 -5.57 4.46
C ASP A 409 -15.82 -6.81 5.37
N GLY A 410 -15.36 -6.65 6.62
CA GLY A 410 -15.26 -7.72 7.60
C GLY A 410 -13.90 -8.40 7.68
N ASN A 411 -12.94 -7.99 6.85
CA ASN A 411 -11.56 -8.40 6.96
C ASN A 411 -10.96 -7.89 8.29
N PRO A 412 -10.31 -8.73 9.12
CA PRO A 412 -9.56 -8.26 10.27
C PRO A 412 -8.45 -7.31 9.84
N ASN A 413 -8.00 -6.45 10.75
CA ASN A 413 -6.72 -5.79 10.59
C ASN A 413 -5.57 -6.81 10.70
N GLY A 414 -4.41 -6.49 10.12
CA GLY A 414 -3.27 -7.41 10.12
C GLY A 414 -2.10 -6.94 9.27
N PHE A 415 -1.19 -7.85 8.93
CA PHE A 415 -0.02 -7.57 8.09
C PHE A 415 0.28 -8.73 7.15
N TYR A 416 1.28 -8.60 6.29
CA TYR A 416 1.65 -9.63 5.32
C TYR A 416 3.06 -10.16 5.56
N VAL A 417 3.23 -11.46 5.33
CA VAL A 417 4.53 -12.09 5.06
C VAL A 417 4.56 -12.44 3.58
N PHE A 418 5.41 -11.76 2.83
CA PHE A 418 5.66 -12.10 1.43
C PHE A 418 6.75 -13.15 1.36
N HIS A 419 6.49 -14.24 0.65
CA HIS A 419 7.46 -15.30 0.39
C HIS A 419 7.95 -15.20 -1.05
N PHE A 420 9.26 -15.13 -1.23
CA PHE A 420 9.91 -15.02 -2.54
C PHE A 420 10.71 -16.27 -2.84
N ALA A 421 10.62 -16.76 -4.08
CA ALA A 421 11.44 -17.83 -4.61
C ALA A 421 11.79 -17.56 -6.09
N GLY A 422 12.98 -17.02 -6.32
CA GLY A 422 13.37 -16.45 -7.61
C GLY A 422 12.45 -15.29 -7.95
N THR A 423 11.65 -15.45 -9.01
CA THR A 423 10.69 -14.44 -9.48
C THR A 423 9.26 -14.68 -9.00
N ASP A 424 9.02 -15.77 -8.26
CA ASP A 424 7.71 -16.09 -7.70
C ASP A 424 7.50 -15.35 -6.37
N LEU A 425 6.30 -14.80 -6.18
CA LEU A 425 5.87 -14.13 -4.94
C LEU A 425 4.53 -14.71 -4.51
N SER A 426 4.44 -15.14 -3.24
CA SER A 426 3.17 -15.48 -2.59
C SER A 426 2.95 -14.65 -1.31
N PRO A 427 1.85 -13.88 -1.21
CA PRO A 427 1.50 -13.12 -0.01
C PRO A 427 0.77 -13.99 1.02
N GLU A 428 1.22 -13.96 2.26
CA GLU A 428 0.52 -14.57 3.40
C GLU A 428 0.03 -13.47 4.34
N PHE A 429 -1.26 -13.12 4.26
CA PHE A 429 -1.89 -12.25 5.26
C PHE A 429 -1.98 -12.92 6.64
N ILE A 430 -1.58 -12.18 7.67
CA ILE A 430 -1.59 -12.56 9.07
C ILE A 430 -2.57 -11.64 9.81
N PRO A 431 -3.79 -12.11 10.10
CA PRO A 431 -4.78 -11.32 10.82
C PRO A 431 -4.38 -11.16 12.29
N PHE A 432 -4.63 -9.99 12.86
CA PHE A 432 -4.44 -9.80 14.29
C PHE A 432 -5.47 -10.58 15.10
N PRO A 433 -5.08 -11.09 16.28
CA PRO A 433 -5.96 -11.93 17.06
C PRO A 433 -7.04 -11.10 17.76
N PHE A 434 -8.25 -11.05 17.18
CA PHE A 434 -9.44 -10.54 17.86
C PHE A 434 -10.64 -11.48 17.69
N GLY A 435 -11.39 -11.69 18.77
CA GLY A 435 -12.65 -12.43 18.72
C GLY A 435 -12.53 -13.91 18.30
N PRO A 436 -13.61 -14.51 17.78
CA PRO A 436 -13.66 -15.93 17.43
C PRO A 436 -12.80 -16.30 16.21
N ASP A 437 -12.46 -15.32 15.38
CA ASP A 437 -11.69 -15.51 14.15
C ASP A 437 -10.18 -15.25 14.37
N ALA A 438 -9.76 -15.07 15.62
CA ALA A 438 -8.36 -14.85 15.97
C ALA A 438 -7.46 -15.97 15.40
N ASN A 439 -6.42 -15.57 14.65
CA ASN A 439 -5.51 -16.47 13.92
C ASN A 439 -6.20 -17.37 12.88
N GLN A 440 -7.43 -17.06 12.46
CA GLN A 440 -8.12 -17.74 11.37
C GLN A 440 -8.11 -16.87 10.11
N ARG A 441 -8.00 -17.50 8.94
CA ARG A 441 -8.06 -16.82 7.64
C ARG A 441 -9.46 -16.74 7.04
N LEU A 442 -10.48 -17.19 7.77
CA LEU A 442 -11.86 -17.15 7.31
C LEU A 442 -12.82 -17.03 8.49
N ARG A 443 -14.01 -16.50 8.21
CA ARG A 443 -15.17 -16.51 9.10
C ARG A 443 -16.33 -17.24 8.42
N ILE A 444 -17.02 -18.09 9.16
CA ILE A 444 -18.20 -18.83 8.69
C ILE A 444 -19.43 -18.36 9.46
N THR A 445 -20.48 -17.96 8.76
CA THR A 445 -21.75 -17.57 9.37
C THR A 445 -22.95 -18.13 8.62
N LEU A 446 -24.13 -18.05 9.24
CA LEU A 446 -25.41 -18.23 8.55
C LEU A 446 -26.03 -16.88 8.24
N ASP A 447 -26.68 -16.78 7.08
CA ASP A 447 -27.49 -15.63 6.71
C ASP A 447 -28.77 -16.04 5.93
N PRO A 448 -29.97 -15.69 6.44
CA PRO A 448 -30.23 -15.20 7.79
C PRO A 448 -29.77 -16.20 8.87
N LEU A 449 -29.62 -15.72 10.11
CA LEU A 449 -29.39 -16.61 11.27
C LEU A 449 -30.61 -17.51 11.50
N LEU A 450 -30.43 -18.63 12.22
CA LEU A 450 -31.56 -19.45 12.65
C LEU A 450 -32.51 -18.64 13.54
N GLU A 451 -33.82 -18.83 13.35
CA GLU A 451 -34.85 -18.17 14.16
C GLU A 451 -34.94 -18.85 15.53
N SER A 452 -34.50 -18.18 16.57
CA SER A 452 -34.51 -18.74 17.93
C SER A 452 -35.83 -18.46 18.64
N PRO A 453 -36.49 -19.47 19.23
CA PRO A 453 -37.69 -19.29 20.06
C PRO A 453 -37.38 -18.69 21.44
N ALA A 454 -36.11 -18.57 21.83
CA ALA A 454 -35.68 -18.03 23.12
C ALA A 454 -34.70 -16.85 22.95
N GLU A 455 -34.73 -15.90 23.88
CA GLU A 455 -33.70 -14.86 23.98
C GLU A 455 -32.34 -15.49 24.31
N GLY A 456 -31.29 -15.14 23.56
CA GLY A 456 -29.91 -15.53 23.86
C GLY A 456 -29.41 -16.85 23.25
N SER A 457 -29.95 -17.29 22.11
CA SER A 457 -29.41 -18.45 21.37
C SER A 457 -28.26 -18.06 20.43
N VAL A 458 -27.29 -18.98 20.24
CA VAL A 458 -26.16 -18.83 19.33
C VAL A 458 -26.17 -20.01 18.37
N ASN A 459 -26.35 -19.75 17.07
CA ASN A 459 -26.40 -20.76 16.01
C ASN A 459 -27.35 -21.94 16.30
N ARG A 460 -28.48 -21.69 16.97
CA ARG A 460 -29.49 -22.68 17.30
C ARG A 460 -30.90 -22.12 17.16
N GLY A 461 -31.78 -22.80 16.42
CA GLY A 461 -33.12 -22.30 16.13
C GLY A 461 -33.81 -23.05 14.99
N GLN A 462 -34.88 -22.47 14.47
CA GLN A 462 -35.57 -22.94 13.26
C GLN A 462 -34.84 -22.43 12.01
N LEU A 463 -34.72 -23.31 11.02
CA LEU A 463 -34.13 -22.95 9.73
C LEU A 463 -35.09 -22.05 8.97
N GLN A 464 -34.62 -20.86 8.58
CA GLN A 464 -35.39 -19.95 7.75
C GLN A 464 -35.26 -20.32 6.27
N SER A 465 -36.27 -20.00 5.47
CA SER A 465 -36.18 -20.14 4.01
C SER A 465 -34.99 -19.34 3.47
N ASP A 466 -34.27 -19.91 2.50
CA ASP A 466 -33.12 -19.28 1.84
C ASP A 466 -31.91 -19.02 2.75
N THR A 467 -31.84 -19.67 3.92
CA THR A 467 -30.64 -19.64 4.77
C THR A 467 -29.42 -20.13 3.98
N ARG A 468 -28.36 -19.33 3.97
CA ARG A 468 -27.08 -19.63 3.33
C ARG A 468 -26.00 -19.79 4.38
N LEU A 469 -25.07 -20.69 4.09
CA LEU A 469 -23.73 -20.63 4.65
C LEU A 469 -22.98 -19.51 3.93
N VAL A 470 -22.47 -18.54 4.69
CA VAL A 470 -21.67 -17.43 4.16
C VAL A 470 -20.26 -17.53 4.74
N VAL A 471 -19.27 -17.50 3.86
CA VAL A 471 -17.85 -17.54 4.21
C VAL A 471 -17.21 -16.24 3.77
N ASN A 472 -16.63 -15.51 4.73
CA ASN A 472 -15.69 -14.45 4.46
C ASN A 472 -14.28 -15.05 4.50
N LEU A 473 -13.61 -15.19 3.34
CA LEU A 473 -12.22 -15.63 3.24
C LEU A 473 -11.36 -14.37 3.25
N PHE A 474 -10.81 -14.04 4.40
CA PHE A 474 -10.03 -12.81 4.64
C PHE A 474 -8.89 -12.67 3.64
N ASP A 475 -8.77 -11.47 3.05
CA ASP A 475 -7.83 -11.19 1.96
C ASP A 475 -8.01 -12.15 0.76
N GLY A 476 -9.26 -12.53 0.52
CA GLY A 476 -9.69 -13.34 -0.61
C GLY A 476 -9.79 -12.54 -1.90
N GLY A 477 -10.07 -13.22 -3.01
CA GLY A 477 -10.42 -12.57 -4.27
C GLY A 477 -11.10 -13.52 -5.24
N LEU A 478 -11.62 -12.98 -6.35
CA LEU A 478 -12.38 -13.71 -7.38
C LEU A 478 -11.70 -14.99 -7.90
N ARG A 479 -10.37 -15.07 -7.83
CA ARG A 479 -9.57 -16.21 -8.32
C ARG A 479 -9.42 -17.35 -7.31
N ASP A 480 -9.83 -17.12 -6.07
CA ASP A 480 -9.79 -18.11 -5.00
C ASP A 480 -10.98 -19.06 -5.08
N LYS A 481 -10.83 -20.24 -4.47
CA LYS A 481 -11.86 -21.29 -4.46
C LYS A 481 -12.22 -21.67 -3.04
N VAL A 482 -13.52 -21.80 -2.81
CA VAL A 482 -14.08 -22.20 -1.52
C VAL A 482 -15.05 -23.36 -1.72
N TRP A 483 -14.93 -24.37 -0.86
CA TRP A 483 -15.83 -25.52 -0.82
C TRP A 483 -16.36 -25.72 0.59
N ALA A 484 -17.60 -26.19 0.70
CA ALA A 484 -18.19 -26.60 1.96
C ALA A 484 -18.73 -28.03 1.89
N ALA A 485 -18.50 -28.81 2.95
CA ALA A 485 -19.06 -30.14 3.16
C ALA A 485 -19.98 -30.09 4.39
N LEU A 486 -21.23 -30.51 4.22
CA LEU A 486 -22.25 -30.54 5.26
C LEU A 486 -22.42 -31.98 5.77
N ASP A 487 -22.33 -32.20 7.09
CA ASP A 487 -22.57 -33.49 7.76
C ASP A 487 -21.80 -34.70 7.18
N GLY A 488 -20.61 -34.43 6.61
CA GLY A 488 -19.77 -35.46 6.00
C GLY A 488 -20.08 -35.76 4.54
N ASP A 489 -20.99 -35.01 3.90
CA ASP A 489 -21.24 -35.06 2.47
C ASP A 489 -20.00 -34.64 1.66
N ALA A 490 -20.05 -34.91 0.35
CA ALA A 490 -19.00 -34.47 -0.56
C ALA A 490 -18.88 -32.93 -0.57
N PRO A 491 -17.66 -32.37 -0.61
CA PRO A 491 -17.47 -30.93 -0.70
C PRO A 491 -18.15 -30.35 -1.95
N THR A 492 -18.96 -29.30 -1.75
CA THR A 492 -19.65 -28.56 -2.80
C THR A 492 -18.97 -27.20 -3.00
N PRO A 493 -18.65 -26.79 -4.25
CA PRO A 493 -18.13 -25.45 -4.51
C PRO A 493 -19.12 -24.38 -4.07
N MET A 494 -18.62 -23.36 -3.37
CA MET A 494 -19.39 -22.18 -3.00
C MET A 494 -19.33 -21.12 -4.10
N ILE A 495 -20.33 -20.24 -4.14
CA ILE A 495 -20.45 -19.19 -5.15
C ILE A 495 -19.83 -17.89 -4.63
N TYR A 496 -18.85 -17.35 -5.36
CA TYR A 496 -18.30 -16.02 -5.07
C TYR A 496 -19.36 -14.95 -5.28
N THR A 497 -19.57 -14.09 -4.28
CA THR A 497 -20.65 -13.10 -4.27
C THR A 497 -20.13 -11.75 -3.77
N VAL A 498 -20.37 -10.67 -4.52
CA VAL A 498 -20.03 -9.32 -4.07
C VAL A 498 -21.20 -8.79 -3.23
N ARG A 499 -21.04 -8.80 -1.90
CA ARG A 499 -22.03 -8.29 -0.93
C ARG A 499 -21.35 -7.84 0.35
N THR A 500 -22.11 -7.20 1.24
CA THR A 500 -21.70 -6.92 2.62
C THR A 500 -21.62 -8.21 3.46
N ASP A 501 -20.64 -8.30 4.35
CA ASP A 501 -20.52 -9.43 5.30
C ASP A 501 -21.66 -9.35 6.36
N PRO A 502 -22.53 -10.37 6.46
CA PRO A 502 -23.63 -10.38 7.42
C PRO A 502 -23.16 -10.33 8.88
N TYR A 503 -21.93 -10.75 9.20
CA TYR A 503 -21.33 -10.54 10.52
C TYR A 503 -21.17 -9.04 10.80
N VAL A 504 -20.58 -8.30 9.86
CA VAL A 504 -20.33 -6.86 9.98
C VAL A 504 -21.64 -6.08 10.06
N GLU A 505 -22.64 -6.44 9.25
CA GLU A 505 -23.97 -5.84 9.34
C GLU A 505 -24.61 -5.99 10.72
N ARG A 506 -24.46 -7.16 11.35
CA ARG A 506 -24.97 -7.41 12.71
C ARG A 506 -24.14 -6.67 13.75
N ALA A 507 -22.82 -6.67 13.63
CA ALA A 507 -21.92 -5.97 14.53
C ALA A 507 -22.17 -4.45 14.50
N HIS A 508 -22.24 -3.85 13.31
CA HIS A 508 -22.58 -2.44 13.11
C HIS A 508 -23.92 -2.08 13.73
N ARG A 509 -24.98 -2.87 13.49
CA ARG A 509 -26.31 -2.63 14.11
C ARG A 509 -26.28 -2.77 15.62
N ARG A 510 -25.55 -3.75 16.16
CA ARG A 510 -25.50 -4.03 17.60
C ARG A 510 -24.80 -2.93 18.40
N PHE A 511 -23.71 -2.39 17.85
CA PHE A 511 -22.88 -1.38 18.52
C PHE A 511 -23.18 0.04 18.03
N ALA A 512 -24.22 0.22 17.22
CA ALA A 512 -24.70 1.53 16.79
C ALA A 512 -24.92 2.44 18.01
N ASP A 513 -24.49 3.69 17.89
CA ASP A 513 -24.61 4.73 18.93
C ASP A 513 -23.88 4.42 20.25
N THR A 514 -22.86 3.54 20.22
CA THR A 514 -21.96 3.27 21.35
C THR A 514 -20.52 3.70 21.06
N ASP A 515 -19.69 3.78 22.10
CA ASP A 515 -18.24 4.04 21.97
C ASP A 515 -17.48 2.90 21.26
N ASP A 516 -18.13 1.76 21.03
CA ASP A 516 -17.59 0.56 20.39
C ASP A 516 -18.17 0.35 18.98
N ALA A 517 -18.75 1.40 18.39
CA ALA A 517 -19.34 1.33 17.07
C ALA A 517 -18.32 0.88 16.01
N TYR A 518 -18.74 -0.09 15.18
CA TYR A 518 -18.05 -0.43 13.93
C TYR A 518 -18.40 0.57 12.84
N GLY A 519 -17.51 0.67 11.84
CA GLY A 519 -17.78 1.40 10.60
C GLY A 519 -19.00 0.86 9.86
N ARG A 520 -19.41 1.57 8.81
CA ARG A 520 -20.54 1.15 8.00
C ARG A 520 -20.12 -0.08 7.18
N PRO A 521 -20.94 -1.14 7.09
CA PRO A 521 -20.60 -2.29 6.24
C PRO A 521 -20.44 -1.87 4.78
N HIS A 522 -19.37 -2.34 4.14
CA HIS A 522 -19.07 -2.11 2.72
C HIS A 522 -19.18 -3.41 1.91
N LEU A 523 -19.35 -3.30 0.59
CA LEU A 523 -19.29 -4.46 -0.28
C LEU A 523 -17.91 -5.09 -0.19
N SER A 524 -17.87 -6.41 0.00
CA SER A 524 -16.66 -7.19 0.18
C SER A 524 -16.27 -7.91 -1.11
N SER A 525 -14.96 -8.00 -1.34
CA SER A 525 -14.36 -8.84 -2.38
C SER A 525 -13.99 -10.25 -1.88
N HIS A 526 -14.49 -10.63 -0.69
CA HIS A 526 -14.02 -11.80 0.07
C HIS A 526 -15.14 -12.80 0.42
N ILE A 527 -16.32 -12.70 -0.19
CA ILE A 527 -17.51 -13.48 0.23
C ILE A 527 -17.83 -14.63 -0.72
N TRP A 528 -18.07 -15.80 -0.14
CA TRP A 528 -18.61 -16.99 -0.79
C TRP A 528 -19.87 -17.49 -0.10
N GLU A 529 -20.80 -18.05 -0.87
CA GLU A 529 -22.08 -18.54 -0.34
C GLU A 529 -22.45 -19.94 -0.82
N LEU A 530 -23.15 -20.68 0.04
CA LEU A 530 -23.79 -21.94 -0.29
C LEU A 530 -25.18 -21.98 0.35
N ALA A 531 -26.22 -22.16 -0.47
CA ALA A 531 -27.58 -22.34 0.04
C ALA A 531 -27.68 -23.64 0.85
N LEU A 532 -28.25 -23.57 2.05
CA LEU A 532 -28.54 -24.77 2.83
C LEU A 532 -29.81 -25.46 2.32
N PRO A 533 -29.91 -26.80 2.40
CA PRO A 533 -31.16 -27.50 2.08
C PRO A 533 -32.29 -27.05 3.01
N ASN A 534 -33.44 -26.67 2.46
CA ASN A 534 -34.60 -26.23 3.28
C ASN A 534 -35.20 -27.34 4.17
N ASN A 535 -34.83 -28.61 3.95
CA ASN A 535 -35.37 -29.78 4.64
C ASN A 535 -34.30 -30.50 5.49
N MET A 536 -33.33 -29.76 6.03
CA MET A 536 -32.36 -30.32 6.96
C MET A 536 -33.06 -30.93 8.19
N ALA A 537 -32.50 -32.03 8.69
CA ALA A 537 -33.05 -32.75 9.83
C ALA A 537 -32.94 -31.94 11.12
N THR A 538 -33.79 -32.21 12.11
CA THR A 538 -33.60 -31.66 13.46
C THR A 538 -32.33 -32.23 14.08
N GLY A 539 -31.54 -31.39 14.74
CA GLY A 539 -30.34 -31.78 15.47
C GLY A 539 -29.13 -30.91 15.17
N LEU A 540 -27.96 -31.38 15.61
CA LEU A 540 -26.69 -30.70 15.41
C LEU A 540 -26.14 -31.01 14.03
N HIS A 541 -25.81 -29.97 13.28
CA HIS A 541 -25.16 -30.02 11.98
C HIS A 541 -23.73 -29.50 12.06
N HIS A 542 -22.88 -30.06 11.21
CA HIS A 542 -21.47 -29.71 11.13
C HIS A 542 -21.07 -29.42 9.68
N VAL A 543 -20.38 -28.30 9.50
CA VAL A 543 -19.85 -27.83 8.23
C VAL A 543 -18.34 -27.81 8.30
N ILE A 544 -17.70 -28.36 7.28
CA ILE A 544 -16.27 -28.18 7.02
C ILE A 544 -16.13 -27.29 5.80
N VAL A 545 -15.41 -26.18 5.94
CA VAL A 545 -15.03 -25.32 4.82
C VAL A 545 -13.57 -25.56 4.50
N THR A 546 -13.24 -25.66 3.22
CA THR A 546 -11.86 -25.71 2.73
C THR A 546 -11.68 -24.68 1.64
N THR A 547 -10.51 -24.05 1.59
CA THR A 547 -10.18 -23.06 0.55
C THR A 547 -8.86 -23.39 -0.13
N GLU A 548 -8.69 -22.84 -1.34
CA GLU A 548 -7.42 -22.78 -2.05
C GLU A 548 -7.36 -21.41 -2.74
N ASP A 549 -6.37 -20.59 -2.38
CA ASP A 549 -6.15 -19.30 -3.04
C ASP A 549 -5.36 -19.45 -4.35
N GLU A 550 -5.25 -18.37 -5.10
CA GLU A 550 -4.51 -18.36 -6.38
C GLU A 550 -3.00 -18.66 -6.28
N PHE A 551 -2.44 -18.65 -5.06
CA PHE A 551 -1.05 -19.00 -4.77
C PHE A 551 -0.89 -20.43 -4.25
N GLY A 552 -1.99 -21.18 -4.14
CA GLY A 552 -2.01 -22.57 -3.66
C GLY A 552 -2.04 -22.72 -2.13
N GLN A 553 -2.22 -21.62 -1.38
CA GLN A 553 -2.39 -21.66 0.07
C GLN A 553 -3.78 -22.21 0.40
N ARG A 554 -3.85 -23.05 1.44
CA ARG A 554 -5.10 -23.75 1.80
C ARG A 554 -5.49 -23.49 3.24
N GLN A 555 -6.77 -23.20 3.44
CA GLN A 555 -7.35 -23.02 4.77
C GLN A 555 -8.43 -24.07 5.03
N ARG A 556 -8.68 -24.34 6.32
CA ARG A 556 -9.76 -25.23 6.75
C ARG A 556 -10.51 -24.62 7.94
N GLY A 557 -11.80 -24.38 7.74
CA GLY A 557 -12.73 -23.94 8.77
C GLY A 557 -13.67 -25.06 9.22
N SER A 558 -14.23 -24.91 10.43
CA SER A 558 -15.32 -25.78 10.89
C SER A 558 -16.36 -24.96 11.62
N PHE A 559 -17.62 -25.26 11.37
CA PHE A 559 -18.76 -24.52 11.92
C PHE A 559 -19.88 -25.50 12.29
N THR A 560 -20.61 -25.21 13.35
CA THR A 560 -21.74 -26.04 13.79
C THR A 560 -22.95 -25.18 14.10
N PHE A 561 -24.13 -25.71 13.82
CA PHE A 561 -25.40 -25.10 14.18
C PHE A 561 -26.44 -26.19 14.51
N GLU A 562 -27.44 -25.86 15.33
CA GLU A 562 -28.46 -26.83 15.77
C GLU A 562 -29.84 -26.40 15.28
N ILE A 563 -30.47 -27.25 14.46
CA ILE A 563 -31.86 -27.06 14.02
C ILE A 563 -32.79 -27.66 15.07
N LEU A 564 -33.77 -26.87 15.50
CA LEU A 564 -34.84 -27.29 16.39
C LEU A 564 -36.08 -27.76 15.62
N ASP A 565 -36.86 -28.65 16.22
CA ASP A 565 -38.16 -29.01 15.68
C ASP A 565 -39.06 -27.77 15.56
N ASN A 566 -39.82 -27.70 14.48
CA ASN A 566 -40.94 -26.76 14.36
C ASN A 566 -42.01 -27.16 15.39
N GLN A 567 -42.05 -26.48 16.54
CA GLN A 567 -43.14 -26.66 17.51
C GLN A 567 -44.46 -26.09 17.02
#